data_AF-A0AAD9G7B3-F1
#
_entry.id   AF-A0AAD9G7B3-F1
#
_cell.length_a   1.000
_cell.length_b   1.000
_cell.length_c   1.000
_cell.angle_alpha   90.00
_cell.angle_beta   90.00
_cell.angle_gamma   90.00
#
_symmetry.space_group_name_H-M   'P 1'
#
loop_
_entity.id
_entity.type
_entity.pdbx_description
1 polymer ?
#
loop_
_entity_poly.entity_id
_entity_poly.type
_entity_poly.pdbx_seq_one_letter_code
_entity_poly.pdbx_strand_id
1 'polypeptide(L)'
;MAPCSIITAFRRSVRYRLGRIYNSFHYSQSNNKYVMLFVFPSIIWYTRYRADTKLGYRLYISPTAGGPVDYEDKIDTSGIVNKAEDDSEESCSVVLNALNCVDDFIMRIWQKVRGTNPLIEGFKNGRKVYLQDHATVSDLKSLVYGPHALAYEDVLVGCKGRIMQNSDNLALSARAFCKRDPRIVLWRDA
;
A
#
# COMPACT_ATOMS: atom_id res chain seq x y z
N MET A 1 8.13 -49.80 -33.44
CA MET A 1 8.29 -48.46 -32.84
C MET A 1 7.82 -48.54 -31.40
N ALA A 2 8.70 -48.34 -30.42
CA ALA A 2 8.33 -48.47 -29.01
C ALA A 2 7.32 -47.38 -28.60
N PRO A 3 6.29 -47.70 -27.80
CA PRO A 3 5.31 -46.71 -27.36
C PRO A 3 6.00 -45.72 -26.40
N CYS A 4 6.17 -44.49 -26.86
CA CYS A 4 6.68 -43.41 -26.01
C CYS A 4 5.58 -43.02 -25.02
N SER A 5 5.89 -43.06 -23.72
CA SER A 5 4.93 -42.72 -22.66
C SER A 5 4.37 -41.29 -22.84
N ILE A 6 3.09 -41.09 -22.50
CA ILE A 6 2.45 -39.77 -22.54
C ILE A 6 3.20 -38.76 -21.64
N ILE A 7 3.79 -39.23 -20.54
CA ILE A 7 4.57 -38.41 -19.61
C ILE A 7 5.87 -37.91 -20.25
N THR A 8 6.56 -38.76 -21.02
CA THR A 8 7.79 -38.36 -21.72
C THR A 8 7.48 -37.38 -22.85
N ALA A 9 6.37 -37.57 -23.57
CA ALA A 9 5.88 -36.62 -24.56
C ALA A 9 5.52 -35.26 -23.93
N PHE A 10 4.79 -35.26 -22.81
CA PHE A 10 4.45 -34.05 -22.06
C PHE A 10 5.70 -33.31 -21.56
N ARG A 11 6.66 -34.02 -20.94
CA ARG A 11 7.91 -33.44 -20.49
C ARG A 11 8.71 -32.80 -21.63
N ARG A 12 8.75 -33.45 -22.80
CA ARG A 12 9.39 -32.90 -24.00
C ARG A 12 8.69 -31.63 -24.47
N SER A 13 7.36 -31.60 -24.45
CA SER A 13 6.55 -30.43 -24.81
C SER A 13 6.79 -29.24 -23.86
N VAL A 14 6.78 -29.47 -22.55
CA VAL A 14 7.07 -28.42 -21.55
C VAL A 14 8.49 -27.88 -21.72
N ARG A 15 9.49 -28.75 -21.88
CA ARG A 15 10.88 -28.33 -22.09
C ARG A 15 11.05 -27.51 -23.37
N TYR A 16 10.38 -27.92 -24.45
CA TYR A 16 10.38 -27.16 -25.70
C TYR A 16 9.75 -25.77 -25.53
N ARG A 17 8.59 -25.68 -24.85
CA ARG A 17 7.92 -24.40 -24.59
C ARG A 17 8.76 -23.47 -23.71
N LEU A 18 9.34 -23.98 -22.62
CA LEU A 18 10.21 -23.20 -21.74
C LEU A 18 11.46 -22.70 -22.48
N GLY A 19 12.09 -23.56 -23.29
CA GLY A 19 13.23 -23.17 -24.12
C GLY A 19 12.85 -22.07 -25.13
N ARG A 20 11.67 -22.16 -25.74
CA ARG A 20 11.19 -21.13 -26.68
C ARG A 20 10.89 -19.80 -25.99
N ILE A 21 10.27 -19.83 -24.80
CA ILE A 21 10.00 -18.63 -23.99
C ILE A 21 11.32 -17.96 -23.59
N TYR A 22 12.30 -18.73 -23.13
CA TYR A 22 13.61 -18.19 -22.75
C TYR A 22 14.31 -17.54 -23.94
N ASN A 23 14.36 -18.21 -25.10
CA ASN A 23 14.97 -17.63 -26.30
C ASN A 23 14.25 -16.34 -26.73
N SER A 24 12.91 -16.32 -26.69
CA SER A 24 12.14 -15.12 -27.00
C SER A 24 12.42 -13.98 -26.03
N PHE A 25 12.61 -14.28 -24.74
CA PHE A 25 12.95 -13.29 -23.72
C PHE A 25 14.39 -12.78 -23.86
N HIS A 26 15.33 -13.66 -24.19
CA HIS A 26 16.74 -13.32 -24.37
C HIS A 26 16.91 -12.30 -25.51
N TYR A 27 16.28 -12.56 -26.66
CA TYR A 27 16.35 -11.70 -27.85
C TYR A 27 15.35 -10.52 -27.86
N SER A 28 14.65 -10.26 -26.76
CA SER A 28 13.77 -9.10 -26.62
C SER A 28 14.53 -7.84 -26.17
N GLN A 29 13.99 -6.66 -26.53
CA GLN A 29 14.51 -5.36 -26.10
C GLN A 29 14.58 -5.25 -24.57
N SER A 30 15.74 -4.86 -24.04
CA SER A 30 16.01 -4.80 -22.59
C SER A 30 15.14 -3.79 -21.85
N ASN A 31 14.88 -2.63 -22.46
CA ASN A 31 14.10 -1.55 -21.84
C ASN A 31 12.67 -2.00 -21.48
N ASN A 32 12.03 -2.78 -22.36
CA ASN A 32 10.63 -3.16 -22.18
C ASN A 32 10.45 -4.52 -21.47
N LYS A 33 11.35 -5.49 -21.70
CA LYS A 33 11.12 -6.89 -21.31
C LYS A 33 10.95 -7.10 -19.81
N TYR A 34 11.70 -6.36 -18.99
CA TYR A 34 11.62 -6.52 -17.52
C TYR A 34 10.36 -5.88 -16.95
N VAL A 35 9.98 -4.69 -17.44
CA VAL A 35 8.80 -3.97 -16.98
C VAL A 35 7.53 -4.75 -17.33
N MET A 36 7.41 -5.19 -18.59
CA MET A 36 6.22 -5.91 -19.05
C MET A 36 6.07 -7.30 -18.44
N LEU A 37 7.17 -8.02 -18.19
CA LEU A 37 7.10 -9.40 -17.73
C LEU A 37 7.09 -9.55 -16.21
N PHE A 38 7.70 -8.63 -15.46
CA PHE A 38 7.80 -8.72 -14.01
C PHE A 38 7.04 -7.61 -13.28
N VAL A 39 7.22 -6.35 -13.70
CA VAL A 39 6.67 -5.20 -12.97
C VAL A 39 5.15 -5.13 -13.12
N PHE A 40 4.61 -5.12 -14.34
CA PHE A 40 3.15 -5.03 -14.49
C PHE A 40 2.40 -6.25 -13.93
N PRO A 41 2.84 -7.50 -14.19
CA PRO A 41 2.15 -8.66 -13.63
C PRO A 41 2.19 -8.69 -12.11
N SER A 42 3.29 -8.27 -11.47
CA SER A 42 3.37 -8.22 -10.00
C SER A 42 2.46 -7.13 -9.41
N ILE A 43 2.36 -5.96 -10.03
CA ILE A 43 1.44 -4.89 -9.61
C ILE A 43 -0.01 -5.33 -9.78
N ILE A 44 -0.37 -5.91 -10.92
CA ILE A 44 -1.73 -6.43 -11.18
C ILE A 44 -2.07 -7.53 -10.18
N TRP A 45 -1.15 -8.46 -9.95
CA TRP A 45 -1.35 -9.53 -8.98
C TRP A 45 -1.52 -8.98 -7.56
N TYR A 46 -0.66 -8.07 -7.12
CA TYR A 46 -0.74 -7.46 -5.79
C TYR A 46 -2.03 -6.66 -5.59
N THR A 47 -2.41 -5.83 -6.56
CA THR A 47 -3.64 -5.02 -6.49
C THR A 47 -4.88 -5.90 -6.49
N ARG A 48 -4.94 -6.93 -7.33
CA ARG A 48 -6.05 -7.90 -7.35
C ARG A 48 -6.11 -8.71 -6.06
N TYR A 49 -4.98 -9.26 -5.61
CA TYR A 49 -4.88 -10.01 -4.36
C TYR A 49 -5.34 -9.17 -3.17
N ARG A 50 -4.87 -7.92 -3.06
CA ARG A 50 -5.29 -6.99 -2.01
C ARG A 50 -6.78 -6.66 -2.08
N ALA A 51 -7.34 -6.50 -3.29
CA ALA A 51 -8.75 -6.16 -3.46
C ALA A 51 -9.69 -7.34 -3.15
N ASP A 52 -9.27 -8.57 -3.42
CA ASP A 52 -10.09 -9.77 -3.23
C ASP A 52 -9.96 -10.36 -1.81
N THR A 53 -8.79 -10.25 -1.18
CA THR A 53 -8.54 -10.87 0.14
C THR A 53 -8.78 -9.96 1.34
N LYS A 54 -8.79 -8.63 1.14
CA LYS A 54 -8.96 -7.65 2.24
C LYS A 54 -10.23 -6.84 2.07
N LEU A 55 -10.87 -6.51 3.18
CA LEU A 55 -12.04 -5.64 3.20
C LEU A 55 -11.62 -4.17 3.12
N GLY A 56 -12.28 -3.44 2.22
CA GLY A 56 -12.02 -2.03 1.98
C GLY A 56 -13.07 -1.12 2.64
N TYR A 57 -12.60 -0.16 3.43
CA TYR A 57 -13.42 0.84 4.13
C TYR A 57 -13.09 2.24 3.63
N ARG A 58 -14.08 3.13 3.54
CA ARG A 58 -13.86 4.55 3.25
C ARG A 58 -13.87 5.31 4.57
N LEU A 59 -12.77 6.00 4.86
CA LEU A 59 -12.61 6.75 6.09
C LEU A 59 -12.97 8.22 5.91
N TYR A 60 -13.66 8.77 6.90
CA TYR A 60 -13.99 10.17 7.03
C TYR A 60 -13.62 10.61 8.44
N ILE A 61 -12.92 11.72 8.56
CA ILE A 61 -12.53 12.30 9.84
C ILE A 61 -13.26 13.63 9.96
N SER A 62 -14.05 13.77 11.01
CA SER A 62 -14.67 15.05 11.35
C SER A 62 -13.63 15.99 11.97
N PRO A 63 -13.83 17.32 11.88
CA PRO A 63 -12.92 18.27 12.50
C PRO A 63 -12.82 18.10 14.03
N THR A 64 -13.87 17.57 14.69
CA THR A 64 -13.88 17.36 16.14
C THR A 64 -12.98 16.21 16.59
N ALA A 65 -12.72 15.23 15.71
CA ALA A 65 -11.88 14.06 15.99
C ALA A 65 -10.38 14.35 16.08
N GLY A 66 -9.94 15.60 15.82
CA GLY A 66 -8.52 15.95 15.78
C GLY A 66 -7.77 15.35 14.59
N GLY A 67 -8.38 15.36 13.39
CA GLY A 67 -7.65 15.26 12.12
C GLY A 67 -6.80 16.52 11.88
N PRO A 68 -5.78 16.49 11.00
CA PRO A 68 -4.76 17.53 11.02
C PRO A 68 -5.41 18.87 10.65
N VAL A 69 -5.10 19.88 11.44
CA VAL A 69 -5.41 21.29 11.18
C VAL A 69 -4.70 21.77 9.89
N ASP A 70 -3.83 20.93 9.32
CA ASP A 70 -3.00 21.13 8.13
C ASP A 70 -3.70 21.39 6.79
N TYR A 71 -5.03 21.41 6.66
CA TYR A 71 -5.60 21.86 5.38
C TYR A 71 -5.27 23.33 5.11
N GLU A 72 -5.11 24.14 6.17
CA GLU A 72 -4.67 25.53 6.05
C GLU A 72 -3.13 25.62 6.09
N ASP A 73 -2.44 24.92 6.99
CA ASP A 73 -0.99 25.08 7.21
C ASP A 73 -0.09 24.52 6.08
N LYS A 74 -0.56 23.53 5.29
CA LYS A 74 0.22 22.96 4.18
C LYS A 74 0.21 23.81 2.91
N ILE A 75 -0.75 24.72 2.75
CA ILE A 75 -0.76 25.67 1.64
C ILE A 75 0.40 26.65 1.80
N ASP A 76 0.70 27.06 3.03
CA ASP A 76 1.79 27.99 3.32
C ASP A 76 3.18 27.33 3.23
N THR A 77 3.31 26.07 3.69
CA THR A 77 4.61 25.39 3.74
C THR A 77 5.09 24.93 2.35
N SER A 78 4.17 24.53 1.47
CA SER A 78 4.51 24.10 0.10
C SER A 78 4.95 25.24 -0.82
N GLY A 79 4.67 26.50 -0.46
CA GLY A 79 5.20 27.69 -1.14
C GLY A 79 6.65 28.03 -0.78
N ILE A 80 7.17 27.51 0.34
CA ILE A 80 8.50 27.87 0.89
C ILE A 80 9.57 26.82 0.55
N VAL A 81 9.20 25.54 0.45
CA VAL A 81 10.18 24.43 0.31
C VAL A 81 10.75 24.26 -1.12
N ASN A 82 10.12 24.82 -2.16
CA ASN A 82 10.63 24.70 -3.54
C ASN A 82 11.85 25.60 -3.84
N LYS A 83 12.47 26.23 -2.84
CA LYS A 83 13.53 27.24 -3.05
C LYS A 83 14.89 26.91 -2.42
N ALA A 84 15.05 25.75 -1.79
CA ALA A 84 16.31 25.39 -1.16
C ALA A 84 16.53 23.88 -1.22
N GLU A 85 17.22 23.41 -2.26
CA GLU A 85 18.18 22.29 -2.25
C GLU A 85 18.47 21.89 -3.72
N ASP A 86 19.26 22.74 -4.39
CA ASP A 86 20.13 22.36 -5.50
C ASP A 86 21.57 22.37 -4.97
N ASP A 87 22.38 21.46 -5.51
CA ASP A 87 23.85 21.33 -5.43
C ASP A 87 24.49 20.62 -4.22
N SER A 88 24.85 19.35 -4.44
CA SER A 88 26.25 18.91 -4.31
C SER A 88 26.52 17.66 -5.14
N GLU A 89 27.39 17.83 -6.13
CA GLU A 89 28.02 16.77 -6.93
C GLU A 89 29.06 16.03 -6.09
N GLU A 90 28.93 14.72 -5.91
CA GLU A 90 30.06 13.84 -5.60
C GLU A 90 30.02 12.58 -6.47
N SER A 91 31.11 12.38 -7.21
CA SER A 91 31.29 11.36 -8.24
C SER A 91 31.65 10.01 -7.61
N CYS A 92 30.88 8.95 -7.90
CA CYS A 92 31.14 7.59 -7.44
C CYS A 92 31.66 6.68 -8.58
N SER A 93 32.72 5.93 -8.29
CA SER A 93 33.39 5.00 -9.21
C SER A 93 32.50 3.82 -9.67
N VAL A 94 32.69 3.36 -10.91
CA VAL A 94 31.57 3.07 -11.82
C VAL A 94 30.86 1.70 -11.66
N VAL A 95 31.38 0.70 -10.95
CA VAL A 95 30.77 -0.66 -10.97
C VAL A 95 30.46 -1.26 -9.60
N LEU A 96 31.40 -1.28 -8.65
CA LEU A 96 31.14 -1.81 -7.29
C LEU A 96 30.37 -0.81 -6.40
N ASN A 97 30.65 0.50 -6.53
CA ASN A 97 29.85 1.52 -5.87
C ASN A 97 28.50 1.75 -6.54
N ALA A 98 28.31 1.35 -7.80
CA ALA A 98 26.99 1.41 -8.44
C ALA A 98 26.02 0.41 -7.81
N LEU A 99 26.48 -0.80 -7.47
CA LEU A 99 25.65 -1.78 -6.77
C LEU A 99 25.33 -1.33 -5.34
N ASN A 100 26.31 -0.78 -4.61
CA ASN A 100 26.09 -0.25 -3.26
C ASN A 100 25.21 1.02 -3.25
N CYS A 101 25.37 1.90 -4.23
CA CYS A 101 24.53 3.11 -4.40
C CYS A 101 23.09 2.75 -4.79
N VAL A 102 22.92 1.74 -5.65
CA VAL A 102 21.59 1.21 -5.98
C VAL A 102 20.97 0.54 -4.75
N ASP A 103 21.74 -0.21 -3.96
CA ASP A 103 21.22 -0.82 -2.73
C ASP A 103 20.85 0.24 -1.68
N ASP A 104 21.66 1.29 -1.49
CA ASP A 104 21.33 2.42 -0.60
C ASP A 104 20.15 3.24 -1.11
N PHE A 105 20.00 3.43 -2.42
CA PHE A 105 18.85 4.09 -3.02
C PHE A 105 17.57 3.24 -2.87
N ILE A 106 17.68 1.93 -3.09
CA ILE A 106 16.61 0.96 -2.87
C ILE A 106 16.24 0.93 -1.39
N MET A 107 17.22 0.90 -0.48
CA MET A 107 16.99 0.89 0.97
C MET A 107 16.41 2.21 1.48
N ARG A 108 16.84 3.37 0.95
CA ARG A 108 16.22 4.67 1.23
C ARG A 108 14.80 4.76 0.69
N ILE A 109 14.54 4.27 -0.51
CA ILE A 109 13.18 4.16 -1.06
C ILE A 109 12.35 3.20 -0.19
N TRP A 110 12.91 2.06 0.21
CA TRP A 110 12.23 1.09 1.06
C TRP A 110 11.99 1.64 2.46
N GLN A 111 12.89 2.41 3.04
CA GLN A 111 12.69 3.09 4.33
C GLN A 111 11.65 4.21 4.22
N LYS A 112 11.64 4.98 3.13
CA LYS A 112 10.62 6.01 2.87
C LYS A 112 9.24 5.41 2.58
N VAL A 113 9.21 4.20 2.01
CA VAL A 113 7.97 3.42 1.75
C VAL A 113 7.52 2.62 2.99
N ARG A 114 8.45 2.17 3.85
CA ARG A 114 8.16 1.44 5.09
C ARG A 114 7.96 2.33 6.31
N GLY A 115 8.42 3.58 6.27
CA GLY A 115 8.05 4.60 7.24
C GLY A 115 6.56 4.77 7.17
N THR A 116 5.82 4.07 8.03
CA THR A 116 4.37 4.19 8.14
C THR A 116 4.10 5.52 8.83
N ASN A 117 4.27 6.63 8.10
CA ASN A 117 3.72 7.89 8.53
C ASN A 117 2.23 7.66 8.84
N PRO A 118 1.73 8.19 9.96
CA PRO A 118 0.35 7.98 10.34
C PRO A 118 -0.56 8.40 9.18
N LEU A 119 -1.65 7.66 8.93
CA LEU A 119 -2.52 7.95 7.78
C LEU A 119 -3.13 9.36 7.84
N ILE A 120 -3.11 9.98 9.02
CA ILE A 120 -3.50 11.36 9.30
C ILE A 120 -2.66 12.38 8.50
N GLU A 121 -1.37 12.12 8.27
CA GLU A 121 -0.49 13.06 7.56
C GLU A 121 -0.88 13.13 6.07
N GLY A 122 -1.48 14.26 5.66
CA GLY A 122 -2.01 14.41 4.30
C GLY A 122 -3.28 13.60 4.03
N PHE A 123 -4.02 13.25 5.09
CA PHE A 123 -5.30 12.57 4.97
C PHE A 123 -6.30 13.40 4.14
N LYS A 124 -7.04 12.72 3.26
CA LYS A 124 -8.17 13.29 2.53
C LYS A 124 -9.41 12.45 2.83
N ASN A 125 -10.52 13.12 3.13
CA ASN A 125 -11.79 12.44 3.40
C ASN A 125 -12.21 11.54 2.22
N GLY A 126 -12.71 10.35 2.53
CA GLY A 126 -13.09 9.34 1.55
C GLY A 126 -11.95 8.40 1.12
N ARG A 127 -10.76 8.49 1.72
CA ARG A 127 -9.63 7.58 1.46
C ARG A 127 -10.02 6.13 1.75
N LYS A 128 -9.73 5.23 0.81
CA LYS A 128 -9.99 3.78 0.95
C LYS A 128 -8.83 3.11 1.69
N VAL A 129 -9.14 2.46 2.80
CA VAL A 129 -8.18 1.69 3.61
C VAL A 129 -8.58 0.22 3.57
N TYR A 130 -7.59 -0.66 3.44
CA TYR A 130 -7.80 -2.11 3.39
C TYR A 130 -7.30 -2.73 4.68
N LEU A 131 -8.19 -3.42 5.38
CA LEU A 131 -7.89 -4.05 6.67
C LEU A 131 -8.15 -5.55 6.59
N GLN A 132 -7.60 -6.28 7.55
CA GLN A 132 -7.84 -7.71 7.71
C GLN A 132 -9.18 -7.95 8.43
N ASP A 133 -9.73 -9.13 8.25
CA ASP A 133 -11.07 -9.48 8.77
C ASP A 133 -11.14 -9.51 10.30
N HIS A 134 -10.00 -9.72 10.97
CA HIS A 134 -9.92 -9.72 12.44
C HIS A 134 -9.51 -8.37 13.04
N ALA A 135 -9.33 -7.33 12.23
CA ALA A 135 -8.93 -6.02 12.71
C ALA A 135 -10.02 -5.40 13.60
N THR A 136 -9.62 -4.84 14.73
CA THR A 136 -10.53 -4.14 15.65
C THR A 136 -10.61 -2.64 15.34
N VAL A 137 -11.52 -1.95 16.01
CA VAL A 137 -11.61 -0.49 15.96
C VAL A 137 -10.35 0.17 16.56
N SER A 138 -9.72 -0.44 17.58
CA SER A 138 -8.45 0.05 18.12
C SER A 138 -7.32 -0.01 17.08
N ASP A 139 -7.26 -1.08 16.28
CA ASP A 139 -6.27 -1.23 15.21
C ASP A 139 -6.49 -0.19 14.10
N LEU A 140 -7.74 0.16 13.82
CA LEU A 140 -8.05 1.25 12.90
C LEU A 140 -7.52 2.59 13.44
N LYS A 141 -7.73 2.88 14.73
CA LYS A 141 -7.24 4.12 15.36
C LYS A 141 -5.72 4.20 15.35
N SER A 142 -5.03 3.09 15.65
CA SER A 142 -3.57 3.03 15.61
C SER A 142 -3.01 3.26 14.21
N LEU A 143 -3.71 2.79 13.16
CA LEU A 143 -3.34 3.07 11.78
C LEU A 143 -3.58 4.53 11.37
N VAL A 144 -4.65 5.15 11.88
CA VAL A 144 -4.99 6.55 11.58
C VAL A 144 -4.02 7.52 12.25
N TYR A 145 -3.87 7.40 13.56
CA TYR A 145 -3.13 8.36 14.40
C TYR A 145 -1.67 7.94 14.66
N GLY A 146 -1.27 6.72 14.30
CA GLY A 146 0.09 6.19 14.49
C GLY A 146 0.51 6.18 15.96
N PRO A 147 1.72 6.68 16.30
CA PRO A 147 2.23 6.64 17.68
C PRO A 147 1.40 7.48 18.65
N HIS A 148 0.60 8.42 18.16
CA HIS A 148 -0.26 9.27 18.99
C HIS A 148 -1.63 8.65 19.30
N ALA A 149 -1.90 7.41 18.87
CA ALA A 149 -3.22 6.80 19.03
C ALA A 149 -3.71 6.71 20.48
N LEU A 150 -2.81 6.60 21.46
CA LEU A 150 -3.15 6.59 22.89
C LEU A 150 -3.70 7.93 23.38
N ALA A 151 -3.34 9.05 22.73
CA ALA A 151 -3.85 10.37 23.07
C ALA A 151 -5.29 10.62 22.57
N TYR A 152 -5.78 9.77 21.66
CA TYR A 152 -7.08 9.90 21.00
C TYR A 152 -8.02 8.74 21.37
N GLU A 153 -8.03 8.35 22.65
CA GLU A 153 -8.95 7.33 23.15
C GLU A 153 -10.42 7.79 23.06
N ASP A 154 -10.64 9.09 23.28
CA ASP A 154 -11.92 9.79 23.25
C ASP A 154 -12.58 9.89 21.86
N VAL A 155 -11.82 9.63 20.79
CA VAL A 155 -12.36 9.63 19.43
C VAL A 155 -13.28 8.45 19.24
N LEU A 156 -14.54 8.71 18.94
CA LEU A 156 -15.52 7.71 18.57
C LEU A 156 -15.38 7.32 17.09
N VAL A 157 -15.65 6.05 16.82
CA VAL A 157 -15.66 5.49 15.46
C VAL A 157 -17.04 4.93 15.22
N GLY A 158 -17.59 5.19 14.05
CA GLY A 158 -18.92 4.70 13.75
C GLY A 158 -19.27 4.70 12.27
N CYS A 159 -20.43 4.14 11.99
CA CYS A 159 -20.96 4.01 10.63
C CYS A 159 -22.46 4.28 10.64
N LYS A 160 -22.96 5.09 9.70
CA LYS A 160 -24.38 5.50 9.62
C LYS A 160 -24.95 6.00 10.96
N GLY A 161 -24.17 6.76 11.73
CA GLY A 161 -24.57 7.32 13.02
C GLY A 161 -24.59 6.33 14.18
N ARG A 162 -24.12 5.09 13.99
CA ARG A 162 -23.97 4.09 15.07
C ARG A 162 -22.52 4.00 15.51
N ILE A 163 -22.30 4.10 16.82
CA ILE A 163 -20.98 4.05 17.45
C ILE A 163 -20.53 2.59 17.57
N MET A 164 -19.24 2.34 17.34
CA MET A 164 -18.57 1.05 17.50
C MET A 164 -17.64 1.14 18.72
N GLN A 165 -17.52 0.05 19.49
CA GLN A 165 -16.60 0.00 20.63
C GLN A 165 -15.18 -0.31 20.16
N ASN A 166 -14.17 0.11 20.94
CA ASN A 166 -12.75 -0.08 20.59
C ASN A 166 -12.35 -1.56 20.43
N SER A 167 -12.96 -2.44 21.22
CA SER A 167 -12.74 -3.89 21.20
C SER A 167 -13.53 -4.63 20.11
N ASP A 168 -14.47 -3.95 19.44
CA ASP A 168 -15.29 -4.60 18.43
C ASP A 168 -14.47 -4.93 17.19
N ASN A 169 -14.79 -6.07 16.58
CA ASN A 169 -14.28 -6.40 15.27
C ASN A 169 -14.92 -5.47 14.21
N LEU A 170 -14.08 -4.77 13.45
CA LEU A 170 -14.54 -3.77 12.50
C LEU A 170 -15.39 -4.36 11.38
N ALA A 171 -15.05 -5.54 10.89
CA ALA A 171 -15.77 -6.21 9.81
C ALA A 171 -17.18 -6.64 10.25
N LEU A 172 -17.31 -7.17 11.47
CA LEU A 172 -18.60 -7.56 12.04
C LEU A 172 -19.48 -6.34 12.34
N SER A 173 -18.90 -5.28 12.93
CA SER A 173 -19.62 -4.04 13.21
C SER A 173 -20.06 -3.34 11.93
N ALA A 174 -19.22 -3.27 10.91
CA ALA A 174 -19.60 -2.72 9.61
C ALA A 174 -20.71 -3.55 8.94
N ARG A 175 -20.67 -4.88 9.07
CA ARG A 175 -21.74 -5.76 8.55
C ARG A 175 -23.07 -5.54 9.27
N ALA A 176 -23.05 -5.32 10.58
CA ALA A 176 -24.25 -5.10 11.41
C ALA A 176 -24.85 -3.69 11.21
N PHE A 177 -24.01 -2.66 11.20
CA PHE A 177 -24.46 -1.27 11.15
C PHE A 177 -24.63 -0.72 9.74
N CYS A 178 -23.72 -1.05 8.82
CA CYS A 178 -23.69 -0.46 7.48
C CYS A 178 -23.37 -1.47 6.39
N LYS A 179 -24.24 -2.49 6.30
CA LYS A 179 -24.22 -3.53 5.27
C LYS A 179 -24.01 -2.93 3.87
N ARG A 180 -22.92 -3.34 3.21
CA ARG A 180 -22.51 -2.96 1.84
C ARG A 180 -22.12 -1.49 1.61
N ASP A 181 -22.17 -0.63 2.63
CA ASP A 181 -21.74 0.78 2.51
C ASP A 181 -20.79 1.13 3.67
N PRO A 182 -19.54 0.63 3.65
CA PRO A 182 -18.58 0.78 4.74
C PRO A 182 -17.93 2.17 4.74
N ARG A 183 -18.73 3.20 5.07
CA ARG A 183 -18.28 4.57 5.31
C ARG A 183 -18.10 4.79 6.81
N ILE A 184 -16.86 4.72 7.26
CA ILE A 184 -16.51 4.89 8.66
C ILE A 184 -16.22 6.38 8.89
N VAL A 185 -16.82 6.92 9.95
CA VAL A 185 -16.60 8.29 10.41
C VAL A 185 -15.92 8.25 11.77
N LEU A 186 -14.92 9.11 11.95
CA LEU A 186 -14.26 9.36 13.23
C LEU A 186 -14.70 10.75 13.73
N TRP A 187 -15.16 10.84 14.98
CA TRP A 187 -15.58 12.09 15.62
C TRP A 187 -15.39 12.06 17.12
N ARG A 188 -15.33 13.23 17.73
CA ARG A 188 -15.38 13.40 19.18
C ARG A 188 -16.77 13.91 19.57
N ASP A 189 -17.36 13.34 20.60
CA ASP A 189 -18.59 13.87 21.21
C ASP A 189 -18.18 15.08 22.06
N ALA A 190 -18.84 16.21 21.84
CA ALA A 190 -18.49 17.49 22.45
C ALA A 190 -18.96 17.59 23.91
#